data_AF-E8ZGW2-F1
#
_entry.id   AF-E8ZGW2-F1
#
_cell.length_a   1.000
_cell.length_b   1.000
_cell.length_c   1.000
_cell.angle_alpha   90.00
_cell.angle_beta   90.00
_cell.angle_gamma   90.00
#
_symmetry.space_group_name_H-M   'P 1'
#
loop_
_entity.id
_entity.type
_entity.pdbx_description
1 polymer ?
#
loop_
_entity_poly.entity_id
_entity_poly.type
_entity_poly.pdbx_seq_one_letter_code
_entity_poly.pdbx_strand_id
1 'polypeptide(L)'
;MIKKLASLGGVACASIIAGIYALRSSNSEKYKSKIPSYKKTANKVKDYIRDNDSMDLYMVDPENREWWSARGKEFGKFYKGDWQDFRDKCFSEMEDKKSEWSNVLNGGSVYYSEAWQVSTTDFKFLSICLTPFPSQT
;
A
#
# COMPACT_ATOMS: atom_id res chain seq x y z
N MET A 1 -4.70 50.54 46.97
CA MET A 1 -5.21 49.38 46.19
C MET A 1 -4.43 49.29 44.89
N ILE A 2 -3.45 48.38 44.80
CA ILE A 2 -2.75 48.02 43.56
C ILE A 2 -2.74 46.48 43.48
N LYS A 3 -3.00 46.01 42.27
CA LYS A 3 -3.43 44.67 41.86
C LYS A 3 -2.32 43.62 41.93
N LYS A 4 -2.79 42.36 42.06
CA LYS A 4 -2.15 41.06 41.81
C LYS A 4 -0.98 41.10 40.80
N LEU A 5 0.13 40.44 41.15
CA LEU A 5 1.05 39.82 40.18
C LEU A 5 1.00 38.31 40.38
N ALA A 6 0.56 37.65 39.33
CA ALA A 6 0.44 36.20 39.23
C ALA A 6 1.82 35.55 39.13
N SER A 7 1.94 34.42 39.81
CA SER A 7 2.98 33.42 39.67
C SER A 7 3.14 33.02 38.19
N LEU A 8 4.20 33.50 37.53
CA LEU A 8 4.73 32.95 36.28
C LEU A 8 5.54 31.70 36.62
N GLY A 9 4.83 30.60 36.86
CA GLY A 9 5.41 29.27 36.93
C GLY A 9 5.36 28.61 35.56
N GLY A 10 6.46 27.97 35.18
CA GLY A 10 6.41 26.78 34.31
C GLY A 10 6.86 26.99 32.87
N VAL A 11 8.14 26.69 32.65
CA VAL A 11 8.80 26.50 31.35
C VAL A 11 8.40 25.15 30.73
N ALA A 12 8.49 25.08 29.40
CA ALA A 12 8.63 23.91 28.52
C ALA A 12 7.37 23.14 28.08
N CYS A 13 7.08 23.25 26.78
CA CYS A 13 6.81 22.10 25.89
C CYS A 13 7.06 22.54 24.43
N ALA A 14 8.28 22.97 24.13
CA ALA A 14 8.78 22.94 22.76
C ALA A 14 9.53 21.61 22.57
N SER A 15 9.38 21.00 21.39
CA SER A 15 10.26 19.94 20.84
C SER A 15 9.83 18.47 20.98
N ILE A 16 8.65 18.07 20.45
CA ILE A 16 8.42 16.64 20.09
C ILE A 16 8.07 16.46 18.59
N ILE A 17 7.81 17.52 17.84
CA ILE A 17 7.31 17.38 16.46
C ILE A 17 8.45 17.05 15.45
N ALA A 18 9.70 17.43 15.73
CA ALA A 18 10.82 17.19 14.81
C ALA A 18 11.21 15.70 14.67
N GLY A 19 11.00 14.87 15.70
CA GLY A 19 11.39 13.46 15.69
C GLY A 19 10.53 12.57 14.79
N ILE A 20 9.24 12.90 14.64
CA ILE A 20 8.30 12.09 13.84
C ILE A 20 8.50 12.32 12.33
N TYR A 21 8.90 13.52 11.92
CA TYR A 21 9.15 13.82 10.51
C TYR A 21 10.44 13.16 9.99
N ALA A 22 11.50 13.10 10.80
CA ALA A 22 12.76 12.44 10.41
C ALA A 22 12.59 10.92 10.20
N LEU A 23 11.80 10.25 11.04
CA LEU A 23 11.48 8.82 10.90
C LEU A 23 10.54 8.50 9.72
N ARG A 24 9.63 9.41 9.36
CA ARG A 24 8.81 9.27 8.14
C ARG A 24 9.59 9.52 6.85
N SER A 25 10.62 10.38 6.89
CA SER A 25 11.39 10.75 5.71
C SER A 25 12.23 9.58 5.18
N SER A 26 12.90 8.82 6.05
CA SER A 26 13.78 7.72 5.64
C SER A 26 13.02 6.58 4.95
N ASN A 27 11.82 6.25 5.45
CA ASN A 27 10.96 5.25 4.83
C ASN A 27 10.44 5.73 3.46
N SER A 28 9.98 6.98 3.36
CA SER A 28 9.49 7.54 2.09
C SER A 28 10.54 7.46 0.97
N GLU A 29 11.81 7.76 1.27
CA GLU A 29 12.90 7.63 0.30
C GLU A 29 13.21 6.18 -0.09
N LYS A 30 13.20 5.26 0.88
CA LYS A 30 13.35 3.81 0.63
C LYS A 30 12.31 3.28 -0.35
N TYR A 31 11.06 3.73 -0.25
CA TYR A 31 10.02 3.24 -1.18
C TYR A 31 10.02 3.96 -2.52
N LYS A 32 10.49 5.23 -2.59
CA LYS A 32 10.66 5.95 -3.84
C LYS A 32 11.66 5.27 -4.77
N SER A 33 12.77 4.77 -4.23
CA SER A 33 13.78 4.06 -5.04
C SER A 33 13.27 2.75 -5.65
N LYS A 34 12.22 2.15 -5.08
CA LYS A 34 11.59 0.91 -5.58
C LYS A 34 10.50 1.13 -6.62
N ILE A 35 9.96 2.35 -6.77
CA ILE A 35 8.88 2.67 -7.74
C ILE A 35 9.20 2.21 -9.17
N PRO A 36 10.41 2.40 -9.72
CA PRO A 36 10.74 1.91 -11.06
C PRO A 36 10.60 0.39 -11.19
N SER A 37 10.99 -0.36 -10.15
CA SER A 37 10.85 -1.82 -10.13
C SER A 37 9.38 -2.22 -10.11
N TYR A 38 8.56 -1.55 -9.29
CA TYR A 38 7.13 -1.82 -9.24
C TYR A 38 6.44 -1.54 -10.57
N LYS A 39 6.77 -0.42 -11.24
CA LYS A 39 6.25 -0.12 -12.58
C LYS A 39 6.63 -1.20 -13.59
N LYS A 40 7.87 -1.71 -13.53
CA LYS A 40 8.32 -2.83 -14.37
C LYS A 40 7.46 -4.08 -14.15
N THR A 41 7.18 -4.45 -12.89
CA THR A 41 6.32 -5.60 -12.57
C THR A 41 4.88 -5.38 -13.04
N ALA A 42 4.29 -4.20 -12.79
CA ALA A 42 2.95 -3.86 -13.29
C ALA A 42 2.86 -3.94 -14.82
N ASN A 43 3.88 -3.48 -15.54
CA ASN A 43 3.92 -3.56 -16.99
C ASN A 43 4.03 -5.00 -17.49
N LYS A 44 4.87 -5.84 -16.87
CA LYS A 44 4.92 -7.28 -17.21
C LYS A 44 3.56 -7.96 -17.00
N VAL A 45 2.84 -7.60 -15.95
CA VAL A 45 1.48 -8.12 -15.69
C VAL A 45 0.52 -7.66 -16.80
N LYS A 46 0.55 -6.39 -17.20
CA LYS A 46 -0.24 -5.88 -18.33
C LYS A 46 0.07 -6.59 -19.64
N ASP A 47 1.35 -6.80 -19.95
CA ASP A 47 1.78 -7.53 -21.15
C ASP A 47 1.28 -8.97 -21.11
N TYR A 48 1.41 -9.65 -19.97
CA TYR A 48 0.90 -11.00 -19.79
C TYR A 48 -0.61 -11.10 -20.00
N ILE A 49 -1.39 -10.18 -19.42
CA ILE A 49 -2.84 -10.12 -19.61
C ILE A 49 -3.20 -9.95 -21.10
N ARG A 50 -2.55 -8.99 -21.76
CA ARG A 50 -2.74 -8.72 -23.20
C ARG A 50 -2.45 -9.95 -24.05
N ASP A 51 -1.37 -10.66 -23.74
CA ASP A 51 -0.90 -11.78 -24.56
C ASP A 51 -1.69 -13.08 -24.31
N ASN A 52 -2.49 -13.15 -23.24
CA ASN A 52 -3.26 -14.35 -22.85
C ASN A 52 -4.78 -14.21 -22.98
N ASP A 53 -5.32 -13.05 -23.39
CA ASP A 53 -6.73 -12.80 -23.72
C ASP A 53 -7.77 -13.36 -22.71
N SER A 54 -7.41 -13.45 -21.43
CA SER A 54 -8.19 -14.23 -20.46
C SER A 54 -8.15 -13.69 -19.02
N MET A 55 -7.73 -12.44 -18.82
CA MET A 55 -7.41 -11.93 -17.49
C MET A 55 -7.95 -10.52 -17.28
N ASP A 56 -8.71 -10.35 -16.20
CA ASP A 56 -9.38 -9.09 -15.90
C ASP A 56 -8.71 -8.34 -14.76
N LEU A 57 -7.74 -8.94 -14.05
CA LEU A 57 -7.14 -8.33 -12.87
C LEU A 57 -5.77 -7.73 -13.13
N TYR A 58 -5.63 -6.45 -12.79
CA TYR A 58 -4.42 -5.65 -12.98
C TYR A 58 -3.78 -5.29 -11.64
N MET A 59 -2.46 -5.15 -11.65
CA MET A 59 -1.75 -4.44 -10.58
C MET A 59 -2.10 -2.95 -10.63
N VAL A 60 -2.44 -2.38 -9.49
CA VAL A 60 -2.68 -0.94 -9.35
C VAL A 60 -1.38 -0.17 -9.60
N ASP A 61 -1.48 1.03 -10.18
CA ASP A 61 -0.34 1.93 -10.35
C ASP A 61 0.40 2.09 -9.00
N PRO A 62 1.71 1.73 -8.92
CA PRO A 62 2.47 1.89 -7.68
C PRO A 62 2.48 3.33 -7.16
N GLU A 63 2.27 4.34 -8.00
CA GLU A 63 2.24 5.76 -7.58
C GLU A 63 0.87 6.24 -7.10
N ASN A 64 -0.19 5.43 -7.24
CA ASN A 64 -1.53 5.76 -6.74
C ASN A 64 -1.60 5.67 -5.21
N ARG A 65 -1.02 6.69 -4.55
CA ARG A 65 -0.89 6.77 -3.10
C ARG A 65 -2.24 6.70 -2.39
N GLU A 66 -3.28 7.28 -2.97
CA GLU A 66 -4.63 7.27 -2.39
C GLU A 66 -5.14 5.83 -2.26
N TRP A 67 -5.07 5.06 -3.35
CA TRP A 67 -5.49 3.67 -3.35
C TRP A 67 -4.69 2.84 -2.37
N TRP A 68 -3.35 2.90 -2.42
CA TRP A 68 -2.49 2.11 -1.53
C TRP A 68 -2.68 2.48 -0.05
N SER A 69 -2.83 3.78 0.25
CA SER A 69 -3.06 4.26 1.62
C SER A 69 -4.43 3.85 2.16
N ALA A 70 -5.49 3.94 1.36
CA ALA A 70 -6.83 3.48 1.74
C ALA A 70 -6.81 1.96 1.99
N ARG A 71 -6.32 1.21 1.00
CA ARG A 71 -6.24 -0.26 1.05
C ARG A 71 -5.39 -0.74 2.23
N GLY A 72 -4.18 -0.21 2.40
CA GLY A 72 -3.27 -0.62 3.47
C GLY A 72 -3.80 -0.37 4.89
N LYS A 73 -4.61 0.68 5.09
CA LYS A 73 -5.26 0.94 6.40
C LYS A 73 -6.28 -0.13 6.77
N GLU A 74 -7.08 -0.56 5.80
CA GLU A 74 -8.14 -1.54 6.06
C GLU A 74 -7.57 -2.94 6.30
N PHE A 75 -6.41 -3.25 5.71
CA PHE A 75 -5.72 -4.53 5.88
C PHE A 75 -4.80 -4.63 7.11
N GLY A 76 -4.80 -3.62 7.99
CA GLY A 76 -4.02 -3.64 9.24
C GLY A 76 -4.33 -4.82 10.18
N LYS A 77 -5.45 -5.53 9.96
CA LYS A 77 -5.80 -6.78 10.66
C LYS A 77 -4.98 -8.00 10.19
N PHE A 78 -4.48 -7.98 8.96
CA PHE A 78 -3.78 -9.10 8.30
C PHE A 78 -2.29 -8.85 8.12
N TYR A 79 -1.89 -7.57 8.11
CA TYR A 79 -0.53 -7.16 7.83
C TYR A 79 -0.04 -6.12 8.84
N LYS A 80 1.13 -6.38 9.44
CA LYS A 80 1.84 -5.42 10.29
C LYS A 80 2.78 -4.60 9.42
N GLY A 81 2.39 -3.37 9.12
CA GLY A 81 3.20 -2.43 8.34
C GLY A 81 2.39 -1.20 7.94
N ASP A 82 3.05 -0.20 7.38
CA ASP A 82 2.35 0.92 6.75
C ASP A 82 1.87 0.57 5.33
N TRP A 83 1.19 1.50 4.67
CA TRP A 83 0.71 1.28 3.31
C TRP A 83 1.84 1.08 2.29
N GLN A 84 3.05 1.58 2.57
CA GLN A 84 4.21 1.44 1.70
C GLN A 84 4.81 0.04 1.83
N ASP A 85 4.85 -0.51 3.05
CA ASP A 85 5.16 -1.91 3.32
C ASP A 85 4.17 -2.85 2.63
N PHE A 86 2.88 -2.54 2.72
CA PHE A 86 1.82 -3.30 2.04
C PHE A 86 2.04 -3.32 0.51
N ARG A 87 2.29 -2.15 -0.08
CA ARG A 87 2.62 -2.02 -1.51
C ARG A 87 3.86 -2.82 -1.90
N ASP A 88 4.95 -2.70 -1.15
CA ASP A 88 6.21 -3.44 -1.40
C ASP A 88 5.95 -4.95 -1.43
N LYS A 89 5.19 -5.46 -0.44
CA LYS A 89 4.80 -6.87 -0.39
C LYS A 89 3.94 -7.28 -1.58
N CYS A 90 2.99 -6.45 -2.02
CA CYS A 90 2.18 -6.72 -3.21
C CYS A 90 3.03 -6.92 -4.46
N PHE A 91 3.99 -6.03 -4.70
CA PHE A 91 4.87 -6.14 -5.86
C PHE A 91 5.87 -7.30 -5.74
N SER A 92 6.39 -7.57 -4.54
CA SER A 92 7.27 -8.72 -4.31
C SER A 92 6.53 -10.04 -4.59
N GLU A 93 5.37 -10.25 -3.96
CA GLU A 93 4.62 -11.49 -4.15
C GLU A 93 4.15 -11.68 -5.60
N MET A 94 3.82 -10.60 -6.29
CA MET A 94 3.42 -10.68 -7.70
C MET A 94 4.58 -11.15 -8.58
N GLU A 95 5.79 -10.65 -8.35
CA GLU A 95 6.98 -11.10 -9.07
C GLU A 95 7.36 -12.54 -8.69
N ASP A 96 7.28 -12.90 -7.40
CA ASP A 96 7.58 -14.24 -6.89
C ASP A 96 6.62 -15.30 -7.45
N LYS A 97 5.35 -14.93 -7.68
CA LYS A 97 4.29 -15.82 -8.21
C LYS A 97 4.13 -15.74 -9.73
N LYS A 98 5.17 -15.33 -10.46
CA LYS A 98 5.10 -15.18 -11.93
C LYS A 98 4.65 -16.44 -12.67
N SER A 99 5.08 -17.62 -12.23
CA SER A 99 4.66 -18.90 -12.82
C SER A 99 3.20 -19.26 -12.54
N GLU A 100 2.56 -18.59 -11.57
CA GLU A 100 1.17 -18.81 -11.16
C GLU A 100 0.23 -17.70 -11.66
N TRP A 101 0.71 -16.78 -12.52
CA TRP A 101 -0.09 -15.64 -12.97
C TRP A 101 -1.41 -16.05 -13.63
N SER A 102 -1.46 -17.16 -14.36
CA SER A 102 -2.70 -17.71 -14.90
C SER A 102 -3.75 -18.06 -13.84
N ASN A 103 -3.34 -18.34 -12.61
CA ASN A 103 -4.23 -18.64 -11.48
C ASN A 103 -4.55 -17.39 -10.66
N VAL A 104 -3.59 -16.47 -10.56
CA VAL A 104 -3.71 -15.25 -9.74
C VAL A 104 -4.50 -14.15 -10.45
N LEU A 105 -4.38 -14.03 -11.77
CA LEU A 105 -4.94 -12.92 -12.56
C LEU A 105 -6.24 -13.28 -13.31
N ASN A 106 -6.60 -14.57 -13.33
CA ASN A 106 -7.80 -15.06 -14.01
C ASN A 106 -9.06 -14.79 -13.18
N GLY A 107 -10.22 -14.70 -13.83
CA GLY A 107 -11.51 -14.33 -13.22
C GLY A 107 -12.03 -15.24 -12.10
N GLY A 108 -11.37 -16.38 -11.85
CA GLY A 108 -11.61 -17.24 -10.67
C GLY A 108 -10.85 -16.83 -9.41
N SER A 109 -9.94 -15.85 -9.51
CA SER A 109 -9.33 -15.22 -8.34
C SER A 109 -10.34 -14.29 -7.69
N VAL A 110 -10.47 -14.38 -6.36
CA VAL A 110 -11.48 -13.63 -5.63
C VAL A 110 -11.05 -12.17 -5.55
N TYR A 111 -11.56 -11.33 -6.45
CA TYR A 111 -11.41 -9.89 -6.32
C TYR A 111 -12.24 -9.38 -5.13
N TYR A 112 -11.62 -8.49 -4.36
CA TYR A 112 -12.28 -7.80 -3.28
C TYR A 112 -12.27 -6.30 -3.54
N SER A 113 -13.46 -5.74 -3.75
CA SER A 113 -13.62 -4.29 -3.93
C SER A 113 -13.16 -3.54 -2.69
N GLU A 114 -13.30 -4.16 -1.53
CA GLU A 114 -12.99 -3.57 -0.23
C GLU A 114 -12.30 -4.60 0.67
N ALA A 115 -11.41 -4.15 1.55
CA ALA A 115 -10.58 -5.06 2.33
C ALA A 115 -11.32 -5.90 3.35
N TRP A 116 -12.44 -5.38 3.88
CA TRP A 116 -13.23 -6.06 4.89
C TRP A 116 -13.90 -7.33 4.36
N GLN A 117 -14.00 -7.47 3.03
CA GLN A 117 -14.59 -8.64 2.38
C GLN A 117 -13.67 -9.86 2.42
N VAL A 118 -12.39 -9.67 2.77
CA VAL A 118 -11.42 -10.75 2.76
C VAL A 118 -11.53 -11.60 4.01
N SER A 119 -11.77 -12.89 3.81
CA SER A 119 -11.78 -13.84 4.91
C SER A 119 -10.38 -14.02 5.51
N THR A 120 -10.30 -14.16 6.83
CA THR A 120 -9.08 -14.56 7.55
C THR A 120 -8.72 -16.02 7.38
N THR A 121 -9.67 -16.87 6.95
CA THR A 121 -9.46 -18.31 6.79
C THR A 121 -8.78 -18.71 5.48
N ASP A 122 -9.01 -17.95 4.40
CA ASP A 122 -8.57 -18.29 3.03
C ASP A 122 -7.86 -17.11 2.35
N PHE A 123 -7.13 -16.33 3.15
CA PHE A 123 -6.50 -15.09 2.71
C PHE A 123 -5.42 -15.34 1.64
N LYS A 124 -5.72 -15.02 0.38
CA LYS A 124 -4.74 -14.92 -0.72
C LYS A 124 -4.27 -13.47 -0.83
N PHE A 125 -3.09 -13.16 -0.30
CA PHE A 125 -2.57 -11.79 -0.23
C PHE A 125 -2.57 -11.05 -1.59
N LEU A 126 -2.33 -11.72 -2.72
CA LEU A 126 -2.35 -11.04 -4.01
C LEU A 126 -3.74 -10.57 -4.45
N SER A 127 -4.83 -11.17 -3.96
CA SER A 127 -6.17 -10.78 -4.38
C SER A 127 -6.58 -9.39 -3.91
N ILE A 128 -5.83 -8.85 -2.94
CA ILE A 128 -6.06 -7.52 -2.35
C ILE A 128 -5.15 -6.45 -2.95
N CYS A 129 -4.24 -6.86 -3.85
CA CYS A 129 -3.31 -6.02 -4.59
C CYS A 129 -3.81 -5.69 -6.01
N LEU A 130 -4.95 -6.27 -6.40
CA LEU A 130 -5.46 -6.33 -7.77
C LEU A 130 -6.76 -5.54 -7.95
N THR A 131 -7.04 -5.14 -9.19
CA THR A 131 -8.25 -4.40 -9.60
C THR A 131 -8.77 -4.86 -10.97
N PRO A 132 -10.10 -4.96 -11.19
CA PRO A 132 -10.70 -5.36 -12.47
C PRO A 132 -10.56 -4.30 -13.57
N PHE A 133 -10.32 -3.05 -13.19
CA PHE A 133 -10.01 -1.99 -14.15
C PHE A 133 -8.52 -1.70 -14.09
N PRO A 134 -7.84 -1.53 -15.24
CA PRO A 134 -6.53 -0.88 -15.22
C PRO A 134 -6.78 0.48 -14.60
N SER A 135 -6.28 0.70 -13.38
CA SER A 135 -6.45 1.97 -12.68
C SER A 135 -5.72 3.02 -13.50
N GLN A 136 -6.44 3.69 -14.40
CA GLN A 136 -5.95 4.83 -15.15
C GLN A 136 -5.81 5.97 -14.16
N THR A 137 -4.56 6.29 -13.86
CA THR A 137 -4.14 7.65 -13.53
C THR A 137 -3.80 8.36 -14.83
#